data_AF-A0A1M5V131-F1
#
_entry.id   AF-A0A1M5V131-F1
#
_cell.length_a   1.000
_cell.length_b   1.000
_cell.length_c   1.000
_cell.angle_alpha   90.00
_cell.angle_beta   90.00
_cell.angle_gamma   90.00
#
_symmetry.space_group_name_H-M   'P 1'
#
loop_
_entity.id
_entity.type
_entity.pdbx_description
1 polymer ?
#
loop_
_entity_poly.entity_id
_entity_poly.type
_entity_poly.pdbx_seq_one_letter_code
_entity_poly.pdbx_strand_id
1 'polypeptide(L)'
;MSSADADADGSSDATAAPGGATAGDPGDGDNGRYVSGWTPYREWFRDRWAQGGAAAWGTALAHLLVGALLFALVAGFDLGSLPIGGSLIWFLYLSLTVGVLYVATAPPAEPYVAWLDERWMESDVDKLLIVLGHVVLVFFVFAVALGLPFNGLVGALASVFFFTAVYAMMVLALNLHWGYAGIFNIGIAGFMAVGVYVMAILSGSTDPGPASVPGLGLPLPIGILGGVVAAALVGLVAALPALRLRADYFAIVTVALSEIIRITLKSTALQEFTIAGITTGTGGATGITMPGNPVRLLFYQSFDAGAEPALLGSVLFPLLEGLRVTLIPPGSSWLGIVPLPAFTLDLAVEPAVIANLAYVLVLAAFVALFYVLLVRTGNSPFGRVLKAIREDEVVAKSLGKDTNRFKIVAFMFGCGLMGLGGILWQGSQGFTNPGAFRPIITFYIWVALIIGGAGSNTGSVLGGALFAGAIWEGPVYVRRVVTNFVEFGDTPGTFPAAVAPLIEGKVLPLLSFLLANVSALRFILVGVILVTLMQRRPEGLLGHRKEEAAAIPLTRPGGGDGDGIGEPTAAADPVADGGRDDAADGGAR
;
A
#
# COMPACT_ATOMS: atom_id res chain seq x y z
N MET A 1 52.19 49.09 -5.61
CA MET A 1 53.64 48.84 -5.42
C MET A 1 53.78 47.32 -5.30
N SER A 2 54.24 46.66 -6.37
CA SER A 2 55.68 46.44 -6.67
C SER A 2 56.23 45.36 -5.72
N SER A 3 56.39 44.11 -6.17
CA SER A 3 57.65 43.54 -6.71
C SER A 3 58.36 42.68 -5.65
N ALA A 4 59.12 41.60 -5.92
CA ALA A 4 59.50 40.94 -7.16
C ALA A 4 59.76 39.43 -6.91
N ASP A 5 59.59 38.66 -7.98
CA ASP A 5 60.46 37.62 -8.56
C ASP A 5 61.84 37.34 -7.92
N ALA A 6 62.23 36.06 -7.91
CA ALA A 6 63.58 35.58 -8.26
C ALA A 6 63.59 34.04 -8.51
N ASP A 7 64.07 33.63 -9.69
CA ASP A 7 64.25 32.24 -10.14
C ASP A 7 65.63 31.64 -9.75
N ALA A 8 65.86 30.40 -10.21
CA ALA A 8 67.14 29.79 -10.63
C ALA A 8 68.04 29.10 -9.57
N ASP A 9 68.91 28.12 -9.91
CA ASP A 9 68.95 27.10 -10.99
C ASP A 9 70.13 26.12 -10.72
N GLY A 10 70.04 24.87 -11.20
CA GLY A 10 71.14 23.88 -11.37
C GLY A 10 71.84 23.31 -10.11
N SER A 11 72.69 22.26 -10.19
CA SER A 11 72.88 21.17 -11.20
C SER A 11 73.95 20.16 -10.69
N SER A 12 74.07 18.97 -11.33
CA SER A 12 75.16 17.95 -11.20
C SER A 12 75.26 17.16 -9.86
N ASP A 13 75.83 15.93 -9.73
CA ASP A 13 76.13 14.78 -10.62
C ASP A 13 76.62 13.57 -9.75
N ALA A 14 76.83 12.32 -10.17
CA ALA A 14 76.15 11.43 -11.15
C ALA A 14 76.87 10.04 -11.20
N THR A 15 76.21 8.90 -10.93
CA THR A 15 76.79 7.54 -11.16
C THR A 15 75.81 6.45 -11.62
N ALA A 16 75.89 6.16 -12.93
CA ALA A 16 75.75 4.86 -13.62
C ALA A 16 74.75 3.75 -13.19
N ALA A 17 73.75 3.60 -14.07
CA ALA A 17 72.92 2.45 -14.49
C ALA A 17 73.67 1.10 -14.78
N PRO A 18 73.06 0.02 -15.35
CA PRO A 18 71.66 -0.15 -15.84
C PRO A 18 70.94 -1.50 -15.54
N GLY A 19 69.63 -1.60 -15.85
CA GLY A 19 68.98 -2.91 -16.09
C GLY A 19 67.45 -3.01 -16.02
N GLY A 20 66.72 -2.57 -17.07
CA GLY A 20 65.38 -3.09 -17.40
C GLY A 20 64.14 -2.37 -16.84
N ALA A 21 63.49 -1.56 -17.69
CA ALA A 21 62.08 -1.16 -17.52
C ALA A 21 61.14 -2.32 -17.92
N THR A 22 59.88 -2.41 -17.49
CA THR A 22 58.76 -1.57 -17.95
C THR A 22 57.77 -1.15 -16.85
N ALA A 23 57.04 -0.04 -17.07
CA ALA A 23 56.10 0.57 -16.13
C ALA A 23 54.69 -0.05 -16.15
N GLY A 24 53.91 0.17 -15.07
CA GLY A 24 52.48 -0.20 -15.01
C GLY A 24 51.78 0.03 -13.65
N ASP A 25 51.33 1.27 -13.43
CA ASP A 25 50.20 1.73 -12.57
C ASP A 25 50.12 1.39 -11.04
N PRO A 26 49.75 2.35 -10.15
CA PRO A 26 49.65 2.12 -8.71
C PRO A 26 48.20 1.87 -8.25
N GLY A 27 47.95 0.73 -7.61
CA GLY A 27 46.61 0.36 -7.12
C GLY A 27 46.61 -0.43 -5.81
N ASP A 28 46.13 0.24 -4.76
CA ASP A 28 45.70 -0.30 -3.45
C ASP A 28 46.80 -0.81 -2.48
N GLY A 29 46.62 -0.50 -1.19
CA GLY A 29 47.71 -0.51 -0.21
C GLY A 29 47.33 -0.14 1.22
N ASP A 30 46.20 -0.67 1.69
CA ASP A 30 45.82 -0.87 3.10
C ASP A 30 45.90 0.33 4.09
N ASN A 31 44.71 0.75 4.55
CA ASN A 31 44.56 1.22 5.92
C ASN A 31 43.12 1.03 6.41
N GLY A 32 42.77 -0.21 6.79
CA GLY A 32 41.45 -0.49 7.36
C GLY A 32 41.28 -1.90 7.87
N ARG A 33 41.66 -2.16 9.13
CA ARG A 33 41.43 -3.44 9.82
C ARG A 33 39.93 -3.77 9.95
N TYR A 34 39.37 -4.40 8.92
CA TYR A 34 38.06 -5.03 8.98
C TYR A 34 38.16 -6.41 9.65
N VAL A 35 37.21 -6.72 10.55
CA VAL A 35 37.13 -8.02 11.22
C VAL A 35 36.75 -9.10 10.21
N SER A 36 37.72 -9.94 9.84
CA SER A 36 37.67 -10.86 8.70
C SER A 36 36.60 -11.96 8.74
N GLY A 37 35.87 -12.12 9.84
CA GLY A 37 34.74 -13.04 9.94
C GLY A 37 33.39 -12.49 9.42
N TRP A 38 33.26 -11.16 9.26
CA TRP A 38 31.96 -10.53 8.94
C TRP A 38 31.78 -10.11 7.49
N THR A 39 32.85 -10.07 6.68
CA THR A 39 32.79 -9.69 5.27
C THR A 39 31.84 -10.59 4.45
N PRO A 40 31.92 -11.94 4.55
CA PRO A 40 31.00 -12.83 3.83
C PRO A 40 29.53 -12.62 4.24
N TYR A 41 29.29 -12.38 5.54
CA TYR A 41 27.94 -12.08 6.05
C TYR A 41 27.42 -10.72 5.55
N ARG A 42 28.27 -9.69 5.50
CA ARG A 42 27.92 -8.35 5.01
C ARG A 42 27.60 -8.36 3.52
N GLU A 43 28.35 -9.13 2.73
CA GLU A 43 28.13 -9.28 1.29
C GLU A 43 26.89 -10.12 1.01
N TRP A 44 26.73 -11.27 1.70
CA TRP A 44 25.50 -12.07 1.67
C TRP A 44 24.24 -11.27 2.04
N PHE A 45 24.34 -10.39 3.05
CA PHE A 45 23.23 -9.54 3.48
C PHE A 45 22.96 -8.41 2.49
N ARG A 46 24.00 -7.79 1.91
CA ARG A 46 23.90 -6.77 0.86
C ARG A 46 23.26 -7.35 -0.41
N ASP A 47 23.67 -8.54 -0.82
CA ASP A 47 23.25 -9.14 -2.07
C ASP A 47 21.80 -9.68 -1.94
N ARG A 48 21.42 -10.27 -0.79
CA ARG A 48 19.99 -10.56 -0.48
C ARG A 48 19.14 -9.30 -0.34
N TRP A 49 19.68 -8.22 0.21
CA TRP A 49 19.00 -6.93 0.28
C TRP A 49 18.78 -6.31 -1.12
N ALA A 50 19.74 -6.49 -2.03
CA ALA A 50 19.62 -6.09 -3.43
C ALA A 50 18.60 -6.94 -4.21
N GLN A 51 18.62 -8.27 -4.01
CA GLN A 51 17.79 -9.23 -4.75
C GLN A 51 16.31 -9.24 -4.33
N GLY A 52 15.96 -8.91 -3.08
CA GLY A 52 14.56 -8.98 -2.62
C GLY A 52 14.07 -7.90 -1.65
N GLY A 53 14.95 -6.99 -1.20
CA GLY A 53 14.59 -5.89 -0.31
C GLY A 53 13.85 -6.31 0.97
N ALA A 54 13.00 -5.41 1.48
CA ALA A 54 12.19 -5.69 2.68
C ALA A 54 11.13 -6.79 2.46
N ALA A 55 10.77 -7.10 1.20
CA ALA A 55 9.83 -8.16 0.88
C ALA A 55 10.43 -9.55 1.13
N ALA A 56 11.69 -9.79 0.76
CA ALA A 56 12.38 -11.05 1.07
C ALA A 56 12.59 -11.29 2.58
N TRP A 57 12.83 -10.21 3.34
CA TRP A 57 12.89 -10.31 4.81
C TRP A 57 11.51 -10.50 5.44
N GLY A 58 10.47 -9.88 4.87
CA GLY A 58 9.07 -10.11 5.27
C GLY A 58 8.58 -11.52 4.98
N THR A 59 8.91 -12.08 3.81
CA THR A 59 8.57 -13.46 3.44
C THR A 59 9.38 -14.47 4.25
N ALA A 60 10.68 -14.26 4.47
CA ALA A 60 11.49 -15.11 5.34
C ALA A 60 11.00 -15.10 6.80
N LEU A 61 10.66 -13.92 7.33
CA LEU A 61 10.04 -13.81 8.66
C LEU A 61 8.66 -14.47 8.69
N ALA A 62 7.85 -14.33 7.64
CA ALA A 62 6.58 -15.03 7.52
C ALA A 62 6.76 -16.56 7.43
N HIS A 63 7.82 -17.06 6.80
CA HIS A 63 8.12 -18.51 6.75
C HIS A 63 8.58 -19.04 8.10
N LEU A 64 9.41 -18.29 8.82
CA LEU A 64 9.80 -18.64 10.19
C LEU A 64 8.60 -18.59 11.15
N LEU A 65 7.70 -17.61 10.99
CA LEU A 65 6.48 -17.50 11.78
C LEU A 65 5.44 -18.58 11.43
N VAL A 66 5.25 -18.91 10.15
CA VAL A 66 4.38 -20.01 9.71
C VAL A 66 4.97 -21.36 10.13
N GLY A 67 6.27 -21.56 9.98
CA GLY A 67 6.96 -22.76 10.47
C GLY A 67 6.80 -22.92 11.98
N ALA A 68 7.01 -21.86 12.75
CA ALA A 68 6.78 -21.86 14.20
C ALA A 68 5.31 -22.08 14.58
N LEU A 69 4.36 -21.46 13.86
CA LEU A 69 2.93 -21.61 14.10
C LEU A 69 2.45 -23.03 13.78
N LEU A 70 2.85 -23.60 12.64
CA LEU A 70 2.54 -24.98 12.25
C LEU A 70 3.19 -25.97 13.23
N PHE A 71 4.43 -25.71 13.67
CA PHE A 71 5.08 -26.54 14.69
C PHE A 71 4.32 -26.51 16.01
N ALA A 72 3.87 -25.34 16.46
CA ALA A 72 3.05 -25.18 17.67
C ALA A 72 1.68 -25.85 17.55
N LEU A 73 1.01 -25.72 16.39
CA LEU A 73 -0.32 -26.27 16.13
C LEU A 73 -0.29 -27.80 16.00
N VAL A 74 0.81 -28.38 15.51
CA VAL A 74 1.02 -29.83 15.39
C VAL A 74 1.52 -30.45 16.70
N ALA A 75 2.43 -29.78 17.42
CA ALA A 75 2.87 -30.23 18.74
C ALA A 75 1.78 -30.14 19.81
N GLY A 76 0.77 -29.27 19.61
CA GLY A 76 -0.42 -29.15 20.44
C GLY A 76 -1.60 -30.05 20.04
N PHE A 77 -1.48 -30.87 18.99
CA PHE A 77 -2.58 -31.69 18.47
C PHE A 77 -2.59 -33.08 19.12
N ASP A 78 -3.64 -33.42 19.88
CA ASP A 78 -3.80 -34.79 20.41
C ASP A 78 -4.33 -35.74 19.33
N LEU A 79 -3.38 -36.24 18.52
CA LEU A 79 -3.58 -37.24 17.49
C LEU A 79 -4.07 -38.59 18.05
N GLY A 80 -4.04 -38.82 19.38
CA GLY A 80 -4.58 -40.02 20.02
C GLY A 80 -6.10 -40.15 19.91
N SER A 81 -6.79 -39.08 19.52
CA SER A 81 -8.23 -39.06 19.24
C SER A 81 -8.62 -39.63 17.85
N LEU A 82 -7.66 -39.87 16.96
CA LEU A 82 -7.91 -40.40 15.62
C LEU A 82 -7.91 -41.94 15.61
N PRO A 83 -8.82 -42.61 14.87
CA PRO A 83 -8.96 -44.07 14.85
C PRO A 83 -7.90 -44.74 13.94
N ILE A 84 -6.62 -44.41 14.13
CA ILE A 84 -5.51 -44.86 13.30
C ILE A 84 -4.37 -45.35 14.19
N GLY A 85 -3.75 -46.48 13.83
CA GLY A 85 -2.79 -47.17 14.70
C GLY A 85 -1.62 -46.30 15.16
N GLY A 86 -1.21 -46.44 16.42
CA GLY A 86 -0.23 -45.56 17.07
C GLY A 86 1.14 -45.45 16.36
N SER A 87 1.56 -46.46 15.62
CA SER A 87 2.77 -46.40 14.79
C SER A 87 2.66 -45.42 13.61
N LEU A 88 1.47 -45.27 13.01
CA LEU A 88 1.24 -44.28 11.96
C LEU A 88 1.16 -42.86 12.53
N ILE A 89 0.61 -42.70 13.73
CA ILE A 89 0.59 -41.41 14.45
C ILE A 89 2.02 -40.92 14.69
N TRP A 90 2.90 -41.77 15.23
CA TRP A 90 4.32 -41.43 15.39
C TRP A 90 5.03 -41.16 14.06
N PHE A 91 4.71 -41.91 13.00
CA PHE A 91 5.28 -41.68 11.67
C PHE A 91 4.84 -40.32 11.08
N LEU A 92 3.57 -39.94 11.21
CA LEU A 92 3.06 -38.63 10.80
C LEU A 92 3.68 -37.49 11.61
N TYR A 93 3.78 -37.65 12.93
CA TYR A 93 4.39 -36.67 13.82
C TYR A 93 5.88 -36.46 13.48
N LEU A 94 6.62 -37.55 13.25
CA LEU A 94 8.02 -37.49 12.82
C LEU A 94 8.17 -36.85 11.43
N SER A 95 7.31 -37.22 10.47
CA SER A 95 7.31 -36.67 9.11
C SER A 95 7.04 -35.17 9.08
N LEU A 96 6.04 -34.70 9.83
CA LEU A 96 5.77 -33.25 9.97
C LEU A 96 6.88 -32.53 10.73
N THR A 97 7.38 -33.10 11.83
CA THR A 97 8.48 -32.49 12.60
C THR A 97 9.74 -32.36 11.74
N VAL A 98 10.07 -33.39 10.95
CA VAL A 98 11.19 -33.35 9.99
C VAL A 98 10.92 -32.37 8.85
N GLY A 99 9.69 -32.28 8.33
CA GLY A 99 9.31 -31.30 7.31
C GLY A 99 9.39 -29.84 7.79
N VAL A 100 8.92 -29.56 9.01
CA VAL A 100 9.03 -28.27 9.70
C VAL A 100 10.50 -27.94 9.97
N LEU A 101 11.27 -28.88 10.52
CA LEU A 101 12.68 -28.69 10.79
C LEU A 101 13.44 -28.45 9.48
N TYR A 102 13.12 -29.18 8.40
CA TYR A 102 13.66 -28.96 7.07
C TYR A 102 13.32 -27.56 6.53
N VAL A 103 12.08 -27.07 6.66
CA VAL A 103 11.72 -25.69 6.28
C VAL A 103 12.45 -24.64 7.13
N ALA A 104 12.73 -24.93 8.41
CA ALA A 104 13.39 -24.01 9.34
C ALA A 104 14.93 -24.06 9.31
N THR A 105 15.55 -25.16 8.85
CA THR A 105 17.00 -25.37 8.84
C THR A 105 17.60 -25.55 7.44
N ALA A 106 16.79 -25.73 6.40
CA ALA A 106 17.27 -25.59 5.04
C ALA A 106 17.85 -24.17 4.85
N PRO A 107 19.03 -24.03 4.20
CA PRO A 107 19.45 -22.71 3.72
C PRO A 107 18.31 -22.15 2.84
N PRO A 108 18.04 -20.82 2.84
CA PRO A 108 16.79 -20.26 2.30
C PRO A 108 16.51 -20.80 0.90
N ALA A 109 15.57 -21.75 0.83
CA ALA A 109 15.65 -22.77 -0.19
C ALA A 109 15.29 -22.17 -1.54
N GLU A 110 16.20 -22.34 -2.51
CA GLU A 110 16.00 -21.90 -3.90
C GLU A 110 14.59 -22.22 -4.43
N PRO A 111 13.96 -23.38 -4.16
CA PRO A 111 12.62 -23.68 -4.68
C PRO A 111 11.50 -22.75 -4.20
N TYR A 112 11.48 -22.29 -2.93
CA TYR A 112 10.41 -21.36 -2.51
C TYR A 112 10.69 -19.94 -2.99
N VAL A 113 11.95 -19.51 -2.95
CA VAL A 113 12.33 -18.17 -3.40
C VAL A 113 12.18 -18.08 -4.93
N ALA A 114 12.56 -19.10 -5.69
CA ALA A 114 12.35 -19.21 -7.12
C ALA A 114 10.87 -19.34 -7.46
N TRP A 115 10.08 -20.20 -6.78
CA TRP A 115 8.63 -20.24 -6.99
C TRP A 115 7.98 -18.87 -6.74
N LEU A 116 8.38 -18.18 -5.66
CA LEU A 116 7.85 -16.86 -5.36
C LEU A 116 8.28 -15.83 -6.41
N ASP A 117 9.52 -15.89 -6.91
CA ASP A 117 10.05 -14.99 -7.93
C ASP A 117 9.39 -15.25 -9.29
N GLU A 118 9.31 -16.52 -9.74
CA GLU A 118 8.53 -16.97 -10.90
C GLU A 118 7.08 -16.44 -10.83
N ARG A 119 6.38 -16.73 -9.72
CA ARG A 119 4.99 -16.31 -9.48
C ARG A 119 4.85 -14.77 -9.42
N TRP A 120 5.84 -14.09 -8.87
CA TRP A 120 5.89 -12.63 -8.80
C TRP A 120 6.15 -12.02 -10.18
N MET A 121 6.87 -12.69 -11.07
CA MET A 121 7.12 -12.25 -12.44
C MET A 121 5.95 -12.57 -13.40
N GLU A 122 5.21 -13.67 -13.17
CA GLU A 122 4.10 -14.14 -14.03
C GLU A 122 3.01 -13.09 -14.28
N SER A 123 2.41 -12.52 -13.23
CA SER A 123 1.30 -11.58 -13.41
C SER A 123 1.17 -10.51 -12.32
N ASP A 124 0.63 -9.36 -12.72
CA ASP A 124 0.26 -8.28 -11.80
C ASP A 124 -0.82 -8.70 -10.78
N VAL A 125 -1.66 -9.69 -11.12
CA VAL A 125 -2.67 -10.23 -10.21
C VAL A 125 -2.02 -11.10 -9.14
N ASP A 126 -1.01 -11.91 -9.50
CA ASP A 126 -0.29 -12.74 -8.54
C ASP A 126 0.49 -11.89 -7.53
N LYS A 127 1.16 -10.82 -7.97
CA LYS A 127 1.79 -9.81 -7.08
C LYS A 127 0.79 -9.26 -6.06
N LEU A 128 -0.43 -8.96 -6.50
CA LEU A 128 -1.51 -8.44 -5.66
C LEU A 128 -2.01 -9.48 -4.65
N LEU A 129 -2.23 -10.73 -5.08
CA LEU A 129 -2.67 -11.82 -4.22
C LEU A 129 -1.60 -12.19 -3.18
N ILE A 130 -0.32 -12.19 -3.58
CA ILE A 130 0.83 -12.44 -2.69
C ILE A 130 0.87 -11.39 -1.57
N VAL A 131 0.81 -10.09 -1.90
CA VAL A 131 0.88 -9.03 -0.88
C VAL A 131 -0.34 -9.04 0.05
N LEU A 132 -1.56 -9.18 -0.49
CA LEU A 132 -2.76 -9.26 0.34
C LEU A 132 -2.75 -10.50 1.24
N GLY A 133 -2.32 -11.65 0.71
CA GLY A 133 -2.12 -12.88 1.47
C GLY A 133 -1.12 -12.71 2.61
N HIS A 134 0.02 -12.05 2.36
CA HIS A 134 0.99 -11.73 3.41
C HIS A 134 0.43 -10.80 4.49
N VAL A 135 -0.34 -9.77 4.11
CA VAL A 135 -1.00 -8.88 5.08
C VAL A 135 -1.98 -9.67 5.95
N VAL A 136 -2.85 -10.51 5.36
CA VAL A 136 -3.76 -11.38 6.12
C VAL A 136 -2.99 -12.30 7.05
N LEU A 137 -1.96 -12.97 6.54
CA LEU A 137 -1.14 -13.93 7.29
C LEU A 137 -0.46 -13.28 8.49
N VAL A 138 0.15 -12.10 8.32
CA VAL A 138 0.80 -11.38 9.43
C VAL A 138 -0.22 -11.04 10.51
N PHE A 139 -1.36 -10.43 10.16
CA PHE A 139 -2.39 -10.09 11.14
C PHE A 139 -3.00 -11.35 11.79
N PHE A 140 -3.14 -12.45 11.06
CA PHE A 140 -3.59 -13.74 11.61
C PHE A 140 -2.60 -14.31 12.63
N VAL A 141 -1.32 -14.44 12.27
CA VAL A 141 -0.26 -14.95 13.17
C VAL A 141 -0.20 -14.12 14.46
N PHE A 142 -0.21 -12.79 14.34
CA PHE A 142 -0.20 -11.92 15.52
C PHE A 142 -1.49 -12.03 16.35
N ALA A 143 -2.66 -12.22 15.74
CA ALA A 143 -3.91 -12.45 16.47
C ALA A 143 -3.88 -13.74 17.29
N VAL A 144 -3.39 -14.83 16.69
CA VAL A 144 -3.23 -16.13 17.35
C VAL A 144 -2.20 -16.03 18.47
N ALA A 145 -1.04 -15.41 18.20
CA ALA A 145 -0.02 -15.17 19.21
C ALA A 145 -0.58 -14.39 20.42
N LEU A 146 -1.48 -13.43 20.18
CA LEU A 146 -2.15 -12.64 21.22
C LEU A 146 -3.30 -13.33 21.94
N GLY A 147 -3.78 -14.48 21.47
CA GLY A 147 -5.04 -15.06 21.93
C GLY A 147 -6.24 -14.14 21.72
N LEU A 148 -6.23 -13.30 20.67
CA LEU A 148 -7.40 -12.49 20.35
C LEU A 148 -8.59 -13.43 20.07
N PRO A 149 -9.80 -13.15 20.58
CA PRO A 149 -10.98 -13.91 20.18
C PRO A 149 -11.17 -13.78 18.66
N PHE A 150 -11.76 -14.79 18.01
CA PHE A 150 -11.95 -14.81 16.56
C PHE A 150 -12.61 -13.52 16.03
N ASN A 151 -13.61 -13.00 16.72
CA ASN A 151 -14.24 -11.71 16.40
C ASN A 151 -13.27 -10.51 16.41
N GLY A 152 -12.29 -10.50 17.31
CA GLY A 152 -11.23 -9.48 17.35
C GLY A 152 -10.24 -9.60 16.19
N LEU A 153 -9.90 -10.83 15.77
CA LEU A 153 -9.12 -11.10 14.55
C LEU A 153 -9.90 -10.63 13.30
N VAL A 154 -11.14 -11.07 13.14
CA VAL A 154 -11.94 -10.75 11.95
C VAL A 154 -12.24 -9.25 11.88
N GLY A 155 -12.53 -8.60 13.01
CA GLY A 155 -12.67 -7.14 13.08
C GLY A 155 -11.37 -6.38 12.74
N ALA A 156 -10.20 -6.89 13.13
CA ALA A 156 -8.91 -6.33 12.74
C ALA A 156 -8.66 -6.46 11.23
N LEU A 157 -8.90 -7.65 10.66
CA LEU A 157 -8.79 -7.87 9.20
C LEU A 157 -9.78 -6.98 8.43
N ALA A 158 -11.02 -6.86 8.90
CA ALA A 158 -12.02 -5.97 8.30
C ALA A 158 -11.55 -4.50 8.31
N SER A 159 -10.93 -4.02 9.39
CA SER A 159 -10.30 -2.67 9.46
C SER A 159 -9.17 -2.51 8.44
N VAL A 160 -8.25 -3.49 8.37
CA VAL A 160 -7.14 -3.48 7.41
C VAL A 160 -7.63 -3.46 5.97
N PHE A 161 -8.61 -4.29 5.62
CA PHE A 161 -9.18 -4.35 4.28
C PHE A 161 -10.02 -3.10 3.94
N PHE A 162 -10.76 -2.53 4.91
CA PHE A 162 -11.46 -1.26 4.74
C PHE A 162 -10.49 -0.15 4.34
N PHE A 163 -9.43 0.05 5.12
CA PHE A 163 -8.42 1.07 4.81
C PHE A 163 -7.65 0.73 3.53
N THR A 164 -7.36 -0.55 3.26
CA THR A 164 -6.75 -0.99 1.99
C THR A 164 -7.58 -0.55 0.81
N ALA A 165 -8.89 -0.82 0.81
CA ALA A 165 -9.77 -0.47 -0.30
C ALA A 165 -9.94 1.06 -0.45
N VAL A 166 -10.08 1.78 0.66
CA VAL A 166 -10.15 3.25 0.69
C VAL A 166 -8.88 3.87 0.08
N TYR A 167 -7.70 3.49 0.58
CA TYR A 167 -6.44 4.03 0.04
C TYR A 167 -6.20 3.55 -1.39
N ALA A 168 -6.53 2.31 -1.76
CA ALA A 168 -6.44 1.85 -3.15
C ALA A 168 -7.28 2.71 -4.11
N MET A 169 -8.55 3.02 -3.77
CA MET A 169 -9.39 3.92 -4.58
C MET A 169 -8.80 5.34 -4.68
N MET A 170 -8.28 5.88 -3.58
CA MET A 170 -7.66 7.21 -3.58
C MET A 170 -6.36 7.26 -4.39
N VAL A 171 -5.52 6.24 -4.28
CA VAL A 171 -4.27 6.12 -5.03
C VAL A 171 -4.56 5.90 -6.51
N LEU A 172 -5.55 5.08 -6.86
CA LEU A 172 -6.05 4.93 -8.24
C LEU A 172 -6.52 6.27 -8.82
N ALA A 173 -7.37 7.02 -8.09
CA ALA A 173 -7.83 8.34 -8.52
C ALA A 173 -6.66 9.35 -8.68
N LEU A 174 -5.66 9.30 -7.81
CA LEU A 174 -4.43 10.09 -7.94
C LEU A 174 -3.54 9.62 -9.11
N ASN A 175 -3.53 8.32 -9.42
CA ASN A 175 -2.78 7.76 -10.55
C ASN A 175 -3.31 8.27 -11.90
N LEU A 176 -4.59 8.62 -12.00
CA LEU A 176 -5.12 9.34 -13.16
C LEU A 176 -4.51 10.75 -13.31
N HIS A 177 -4.31 11.47 -12.20
CA HIS A 177 -3.69 12.81 -12.23
C HIS A 177 -2.18 12.72 -12.47
N TRP A 178 -1.44 12.01 -11.61
CA TRP A 178 0.01 11.95 -11.63
C TRP A 178 0.56 10.92 -12.62
N GLY A 179 0.07 9.68 -12.54
CA GLY A 179 0.54 8.54 -13.34
C GLY A 179 0.18 8.62 -14.82
N TYR A 180 -0.96 9.20 -15.18
CA TYR A 180 -1.33 9.40 -16.60
C TYR A 180 -1.12 10.82 -17.09
N ALA A 181 -1.58 11.85 -16.37
CA ALA A 181 -1.54 13.22 -16.88
C ALA A 181 -0.30 14.03 -16.45
N GLY A 182 0.57 13.51 -15.57
CA GLY A 182 1.73 14.23 -15.03
C GLY A 182 1.36 15.39 -14.08
N ILE A 183 0.11 15.47 -13.63
CA ILE A 183 -0.42 16.57 -12.83
C ILE A 183 -0.20 16.29 -11.33
N PHE A 184 0.55 17.16 -10.66
CA PHE A 184 0.88 17.01 -9.24
C PHE A 184 -0.20 17.62 -8.32
N ASN A 185 -1.22 16.83 -7.97
CA ASN A 185 -2.36 17.26 -7.15
C ASN A 185 -2.16 16.93 -5.65
N ILE A 186 -2.19 17.94 -4.77
CA ILE A 186 -2.21 17.76 -3.30
C ILE A 186 -3.58 18.18 -2.69
N GLY A 187 -4.57 18.52 -3.51
CA GLY A 187 -5.91 18.94 -3.08
C GLY A 187 -6.91 17.82 -2.77
N ILE A 188 -6.46 16.56 -2.72
CA ILE A 188 -7.33 15.37 -2.68
C ILE A 188 -8.37 15.43 -1.54
N ALA A 189 -7.94 15.76 -0.32
CA ALA A 189 -8.82 15.86 0.84
C ALA A 189 -9.98 16.87 0.64
N GLY A 190 -9.77 17.95 -0.13
CA GLY A 190 -10.79 18.93 -0.48
C GLY A 190 -11.83 18.39 -1.45
N PHE A 191 -11.42 17.63 -2.47
CA PHE A 191 -12.35 16.99 -3.40
C PHE A 191 -13.15 15.87 -2.72
N MET A 192 -12.53 15.12 -1.81
CA MET A 192 -13.24 14.22 -0.91
C MET A 192 -14.28 14.96 -0.07
N ALA A 193 -13.90 16.10 0.55
CA ALA A 193 -14.79 16.90 1.38
C ALA A 193 -16.03 17.37 0.60
N VAL A 194 -15.85 17.93 -0.61
CA VAL A 194 -16.97 18.35 -1.47
C VAL A 194 -17.91 17.17 -1.75
N GLY A 195 -17.37 16.00 -2.12
CA GLY A 195 -18.18 14.82 -2.40
C GLY A 195 -19.01 14.37 -1.19
N VAL A 196 -18.37 14.22 -0.03
CA VAL A 196 -19.03 13.77 1.21
C VAL A 196 -20.07 14.77 1.68
N TYR A 197 -19.74 16.07 1.73
CA TYR A 197 -20.66 17.09 2.22
C TYR A 197 -21.87 17.29 1.32
N VAL A 198 -21.70 17.26 -0.01
CA VAL A 198 -22.84 17.34 -0.92
C VAL A 198 -23.71 16.08 -0.84
N MET A 199 -23.12 14.88 -0.69
CA MET A 199 -23.90 13.67 -0.41
C MET A 199 -24.68 13.78 0.91
N ALA A 200 -24.05 14.28 1.98
CA ALA A 200 -24.67 14.48 3.29
C ALA A 200 -25.83 15.49 3.22
N ILE A 201 -25.65 16.62 2.54
CA ILE A 201 -26.71 17.63 2.36
C ILE A 201 -27.87 17.05 1.53
N LEU A 202 -27.59 16.38 0.41
CA LEU A 202 -28.64 15.87 -0.48
C LEU A 202 -29.42 14.70 0.13
N SER A 203 -28.76 13.74 0.79
CA SER A 203 -29.40 12.50 1.25
C SER A 203 -29.54 12.35 2.77
N GLY A 204 -28.94 13.24 3.57
CA GLY A 204 -29.09 13.24 5.03
C GLY A 204 -30.54 13.42 5.47
N SER A 205 -30.84 12.99 6.71
CA SER A 205 -32.20 13.03 7.26
C SER A 205 -32.76 14.45 7.28
N THR A 206 -34.03 14.61 6.90
CA THR A 206 -34.79 15.85 7.05
C THR A 206 -35.10 16.17 8.51
N ASP A 207 -35.07 15.16 9.38
CA ASP A 207 -35.11 15.30 10.84
C ASP A 207 -33.94 14.50 11.44
N PRO A 208 -32.76 15.12 11.64
CA PRO A 208 -31.60 14.46 12.21
C PRO A 208 -31.52 14.62 13.75
N GLY A 209 -32.56 15.17 14.38
CA GLY A 209 -32.55 15.53 15.80
C GLY A 209 -31.68 16.77 16.12
N PRO A 210 -31.61 17.18 17.40
CA PRO A 210 -31.08 18.48 17.83
C PRO A 210 -29.55 18.62 17.77
N ALA A 211 -28.83 17.57 17.38
CA ALA A 211 -27.36 17.53 17.38
C ALA A 211 -26.72 17.73 15.99
N SER A 212 -27.52 17.93 14.95
CA SER A 212 -27.08 17.99 13.55
C SER A 212 -28.02 18.88 12.73
N VAL A 213 -27.61 19.25 11.52
CA VAL A 213 -28.39 20.10 10.60
C VAL A 213 -29.16 19.26 9.58
N PRO A 214 -30.41 19.64 9.21
CA PRO A 214 -31.21 18.86 8.26
C PRO A 214 -30.56 18.70 6.88
N GLY A 215 -30.68 17.50 6.32
CA GLY A 215 -30.47 17.23 4.90
C GLY A 215 -31.78 17.30 4.11
N LEU A 216 -31.70 17.09 2.79
CA LEU A 216 -32.86 17.12 1.89
C LEU A 216 -33.62 15.80 1.79
N GLY A 217 -33.14 14.71 2.42
CA GLY A 217 -33.79 13.40 2.40
C GLY A 217 -33.88 12.71 1.03
N LEU A 218 -33.12 13.15 0.02
CA LEU A 218 -33.16 12.55 -1.31
C LEU A 218 -32.57 11.13 -1.29
N PRO A 219 -33.06 10.19 -2.14
CA PRO A 219 -32.53 8.83 -2.22
C PRO A 219 -31.00 8.78 -2.32
N LEU A 220 -30.36 7.88 -1.57
CA LEU A 220 -28.90 7.77 -1.46
C LEU A 220 -28.14 7.78 -2.81
N PRO A 221 -28.60 7.11 -3.89
CA PRO A 221 -27.92 7.20 -5.19
C PRO A 221 -27.84 8.62 -5.76
N ILE A 222 -28.85 9.47 -5.49
CA ILE A 222 -28.86 10.88 -5.90
C ILE A 222 -27.83 11.68 -5.10
N GLY A 223 -27.72 11.44 -3.79
CA GLY A 223 -26.67 12.06 -2.96
C GLY A 223 -25.27 11.65 -3.40
N ILE A 224 -25.04 10.37 -3.68
CA ILE A 224 -23.75 9.87 -4.19
C ILE A 224 -23.41 10.53 -5.53
N LEU A 225 -24.32 10.48 -6.51
CA LEU A 225 -24.09 11.08 -7.83
C LEU A 225 -23.90 12.60 -7.74
N GLY A 226 -24.71 13.28 -6.93
CA GLY A 226 -24.59 14.72 -6.70
C GLY A 226 -23.24 15.10 -6.08
N GLY A 227 -22.75 14.33 -5.11
CA GLY A 227 -21.42 14.52 -4.52
C GLY A 227 -20.28 14.30 -5.53
N VAL A 228 -20.36 13.24 -6.34
CA VAL A 228 -19.37 12.97 -7.41
C VAL A 228 -19.35 14.08 -8.45
N VAL A 229 -20.53 14.53 -8.90
CA VAL A 229 -20.67 15.63 -9.86
C VAL A 229 -20.16 16.95 -9.26
N ALA A 230 -20.48 17.26 -8.00
CA ALA A 230 -20.00 18.46 -7.34
C ALA A 230 -18.46 18.46 -7.19
N ALA A 231 -17.86 17.34 -6.76
CA ALA A 231 -16.41 17.22 -6.67
C ALA A 231 -15.72 17.35 -8.05
N ALA A 232 -16.32 16.79 -9.11
CA ALA A 232 -15.86 16.97 -10.47
C ALA A 232 -15.97 18.43 -10.94
N LEU A 233 -17.10 19.11 -10.70
CA LEU A 233 -17.33 20.52 -11.08
C LEU A 233 -16.39 21.47 -10.33
N VAL A 234 -16.15 21.26 -9.04
CA VAL A 234 -15.13 22.03 -8.28
C VAL A 234 -13.74 21.76 -8.84
N GLY A 235 -13.44 20.51 -9.22
CA GLY A 235 -12.22 20.15 -9.96
C GLY A 235 -12.07 20.89 -11.28
N LEU A 236 -13.13 20.96 -12.08
CA LEU A 236 -13.18 21.70 -13.35
C LEU A 236 -12.89 23.20 -13.14
N VAL A 237 -13.58 23.84 -12.20
CA VAL A 237 -13.39 25.27 -11.88
C VAL A 237 -11.95 25.53 -11.40
N ALA A 238 -11.40 24.65 -10.56
CA ALA A 238 -10.02 24.72 -10.10
C ALA A 238 -8.98 24.55 -11.21
N ALA A 239 -9.24 23.65 -12.17
CA ALA A 239 -8.34 23.35 -13.27
C ALA A 239 -8.12 24.54 -14.22
N LEU A 240 -9.16 25.35 -14.47
CA LEU A 240 -9.14 26.46 -15.45
C LEU A 240 -8.03 27.51 -15.21
N PRO A 241 -7.85 28.07 -13.99
CA PRO A 241 -6.73 28.94 -13.69
C PRO A 241 -5.45 28.15 -13.40
N ALA A 242 -5.56 27.03 -12.66
CA ALA A 242 -4.38 26.37 -12.09
C ALA A 242 -3.51 25.69 -13.17
N LEU A 243 -4.08 25.07 -14.19
CA LEU A 243 -3.31 24.37 -15.25
C LEU A 243 -2.56 25.34 -16.19
N ARG A 244 -2.71 26.66 -16.01
CA ARG A 244 -1.88 27.68 -16.68
C ARG A 244 -0.57 27.95 -15.93
N LEU A 245 -0.39 27.38 -14.75
CA LEU A 245 0.78 27.58 -13.89
C LEU A 245 1.80 26.45 -14.07
N ARG A 246 3.05 26.68 -13.64
CA ARG A 246 4.06 25.62 -13.49
C ARG A 246 3.60 24.60 -12.44
N ALA A 247 4.07 23.35 -12.56
CA ALA A 247 3.66 22.22 -11.71
C ALA A 247 3.75 22.51 -10.21
N ASP A 248 4.82 23.19 -9.76
CA ASP A 248 5.03 23.52 -8.34
C ASP A 248 3.97 24.51 -7.81
N TYR A 249 3.56 25.49 -8.63
CA TYR A 249 2.50 26.41 -8.27
C TYR A 249 1.12 25.76 -8.34
N PHE A 250 0.90 24.86 -9.30
CA PHE A 250 -0.31 24.04 -9.34
C PHE A 250 -0.47 23.24 -8.04
N ALA A 251 0.61 22.64 -7.54
CA ALA A 251 0.66 21.95 -6.26
C ALA A 251 0.11 22.83 -5.12
N ILE A 252 0.70 24.01 -4.96
CA ILE A 252 0.37 24.98 -3.91
C ILE A 252 -1.10 25.40 -4.02
N VAL A 253 -1.59 25.67 -5.23
CA VAL A 253 -3.00 26.04 -5.47
C VAL A 253 -3.96 24.91 -5.09
N THR A 254 -3.62 23.64 -5.35
CA THR A 254 -4.49 22.52 -4.93
C THR A 254 -4.52 22.32 -3.41
N VAL A 255 -3.41 22.52 -2.68
CA VAL A 255 -3.41 22.54 -1.20
C VAL A 255 -4.27 23.69 -0.69
N ALA A 256 -4.04 24.90 -1.21
CA ALA A 256 -4.77 26.09 -0.79
C ALA A 256 -6.27 25.95 -1.03
N LEU A 257 -6.69 25.40 -2.18
CA LEU A 257 -8.09 25.09 -2.46
C LEU A 257 -8.68 24.08 -1.47
N SER A 258 -7.96 23.00 -1.18
CA SER A 258 -8.40 22.00 -0.19
C SER A 258 -8.59 22.60 1.20
N GLU A 259 -7.72 23.52 1.60
CA GLU A 259 -7.81 24.19 2.89
C GLU A 259 -8.90 25.28 2.90
N ILE A 260 -9.11 26.01 1.80
CA ILE A 260 -10.24 26.92 1.61
C ILE A 260 -11.56 26.16 1.77
N ILE A 261 -11.74 25.04 1.06
CA ILE A 261 -12.92 24.17 1.19
C ILE A 261 -13.14 23.77 2.66
N ARG A 262 -12.08 23.30 3.33
CA ARG A 262 -12.13 22.87 4.73
C ARG A 262 -12.50 23.99 5.70
N ILE A 263 -11.97 25.21 5.50
CA ILE A 263 -12.28 26.40 6.29
C ILE A 263 -13.72 26.88 6.03
N THR A 264 -14.15 26.88 4.77
CA THR A 264 -15.53 27.22 4.36
C THR A 264 -16.52 26.26 5.02
N LEU A 265 -16.29 24.95 4.99
CA LEU A 265 -17.13 23.95 5.65
C LEU A 265 -17.18 24.12 7.18
N LYS A 266 -16.10 24.62 7.79
CA LYS A 266 -16.01 24.93 9.23
C LYS A 266 -16.68 26.27 9.61
N SER A 267 -17.07 27.09 8.65
CA SER A 267 -17.62 28.43 8.90
C SER A 267 -18.95 28.36 9.64
N THR A 268 -19.09 29.14 10.72
CA THR A 268 -20.37 29.32 11.42
C THR A 268 -21.44 29.96 10.53
N ALA A 269 -21.04 30.76 9.54
CA ALA A 269 -21.96 31.37 8.57
C ALA A 269 -22.56 30.37 7.56
N LEU A 270 -22.00 29.16 7.47
CA LEU A 270 -22.53 28.05 6.65
C LEU A 270 -22.98 26.86 7.50
N GLN A 271 -22.96 26.99 8.84
CA GLN A 271 -23.39 25.94 9.75
C GLN A 271 -24.83 25.53 9.45
N GLU A 272 -25.73 26.50 9.37
CA GLU A 272 -27.14 26.34 9.03
C GLU A 272 -27.60 27.57 8.23
N PHE A 273 -28.35 27.35 7.16
CA PHE A 273 -28.91 28.40 6.30
C PHE A 273 -30.22 27.94 5.66
N THR A 274 -31.09 28.89 5.33
CA THR A 274 -32.37 28.62 4.66
C THR A 274 -32.39 29.20 3.25
N ILE A 275 -32.63 28.37 2.23
CA ILE A 275 -32.80 28.78 0.83
C ILE A 275 -34.18 28.33 0.36
N ALA A 276 -34.98 29.25 -0.18
CA ALA A 276 -36.32 28.99 -0.71
C ALA A 276 -37.25 28.22 0.27
N GLY A 277 -37.11 28.47 1.58
CA GLY A 277 -37.89 27.81 2.64
C GLY A 277 -37.34 26.45 3.10
N ILE A 278 -36.25 25.96 2.50
CA ILE A 278 -35.56 24.73 2.89
C ILE A 278 -34.36 25.10 3.76
N THR A 279 -34.35 24.64 5.01
CA THR A 279 -33.21 24.79 5.93
C THR A 279 -32.27 23.60 5.80
N THR A 280 -30.98 23.86 5.64
CA THR A 280 -29.91 22.85 5.60
C THR A 280 -28.57 23.52 5.97
N GLY A 281 -27.44 22.83 5.88
CA GLY A 281 -26.15 23.46 6.16
C GLY A 281 -24.96 22.52 6.10
N THR A 282 -23.80 22.98 6.55
CA THR A 282 -22.59 22.16 6.70
C THR A 282 -22.42 21.63 8.14
N GLY A 283 -23.21 22.14 9.10
CA GLY A 283 -22.96 21.91 10.52
C GLY A 283 -21.66 22.55 11.03
N GLY A 284 -20.99 23.38 10.23
CA GLY A 284 -19.84 24.18 10.67
C GLY A 284 -18.75 23.33 11.31
N ALA A 285 -18.32 23.73 12.51
CA ALA A 285 -17.27 23.02 13.25
C ALA A 285 -17.73 21.70 13.90
N THR A 286 -19.02 21.51 14.17
CA THR A 286 -19.54 20.23 14.70
C THR A 286 -19.60 19.19 13.59
N GLY A 287 -20.09 19.58 12.41
CA GLY A 287 -20.27 18.69 11.26
C GLY A 287 -21.71 18.21 11.09
N ILE A 288 -21.91 17.26 10.19
CA ILE A 288 -23.23 16.83 9.69
C ILE A 288 -23.38 15.30 9.73
N THR A 289 -24.57 14.84 10.10
CA THR A 289 -24.99 13.44 10.00
C THR A 289 -25.22 13.02 8.56
N MET A 290 -24.86 11.79 8.22
CA MET A 290 -25.04 11.19 6.91
C MET A 290 -26.05 10.03 6.96
N PRO A 291 -26.57 9.58 5.80
CA PRO A 291 -27.32 8.33 5.70
C PRO A 291 -26.56 7.17 6.35
N GLY A 292 -27.30 6.29 7.03
CA GLY A 292 -26.73 5.05 7.55
C GLY A 292 -26.23 4.14 6.43
N ASN A 293 -25.23 3.30 6.74
CA ASN A 293 -24.63 2.37 5.78
C ASN A 293 -25.69 1.37 5.25
N PRO A 294 -26.09 1.42 3.96
CA PRO A 294 -27.18 0.61 3.43
C PRO A 294 -26.87 -0.89 3.44
N VAL A 295 -25.60 -1.29 3.48
CA VAL A 295 -25.20 -2.70 3.59
C VAL A 295 -25.65 -3.30 4.93
N ARG A 296 -25.77 -2.48 5.99
CA ARG A 296 -26.31 -2.91 7.29
C ARG A 296 -27.76 -3.39 7.16
N LEU A 297 -28.56 -2.80 6.28
CA LEU A 297 -29.97 -3.16 6.07
C LEU A 297 -30.17 -4.55 5.43
N LEU A 298 -29.12 -5.18 4.90
CA LEU A 298 -29.18 -6.58 4.47
C LEU A 298 -29.29 -7.52 5.68
N PHE A 299 -28.65 -7.16 6.80
CA PHE A 299 -28.50 -8.01 7.98
C PHE A 299 -29.38 -7.57 9.16
N TYR A 300 -29.83 -6.32 9.18
CA TYR A 300 -30.59 -5.70 10.27
C TYR A 300 -31.78 -4.88 9.76
N GLN A 301 -32.82 -4.75 10.58
CA GLN A 301 -34.02 -3.99 10.22
C GLN A 301 -33.83 -2.46 10.30
N SER A 302 -32.86 -1.98 11.08
CA SER A 302 -32.52 -0.55 11.17
C SER A 302 -31.00 -0.34 11.31
N PHE A 303 -30.59 0.93 11.39
CA PHE A 303 -29.18 1.31 11.59
C PHE A 303 -28.74 1.24 13.07
N ASP A 304 -29.65 0.98 14.00
CA ASP A 304 -29.42 1.09 15.44
C ASP A 304 -28.55 -0.05 15.99
N ALA A 305 -27.85 0.23 17.09
CA ALA A 305 -26.89 -0.71 17.70
C ALA A 305 -27.54 -2.02 18.20
N GLY A 306 -28.84 -2.01 18.52
CA GLY A 306 -29.63 -3.18 18.93
C GLY A 306 -30.75 -3.54 17.96
N ALA A 307 -30.60 -3.23 16.66
CA ALA A 307 -31.60 -3.57 15.65
C ALA A 307 -31.81 -5.09 15.53
N GLU A 308 -33.07 -5.51 15.40
CA GLU A 308 -33.41 -6.91 15.13
C GLU A 308 -32.82 -7.39 13.79
N PRO A 309 -32.45 -8.69 13.65
CA PRO A 309 -31.99 -9.24 12.39
C PRO A 309 -33.01 -9.07 11.25
N ALA A 310 -32.51 -8.70 10.07
CA ALA A 310 -33.27 -8.81 8.82
C ALA A 310 -33.21 -10.25 8.28
N LEU A 311 -33.91 -10.52 7.17
CA LEU A 311 -34.06 -11.86 6.58
C LEU A 311 -32.73 -12.62 6.35
N LEU A 312 -31.65 -11.92 5.97
CA LEU A 312 -30.35 -12.56 5.79
C LEU A 312 -29.64 -12.80 7.14
N GLY A 313 -29.79 -11.88 8.09
CA GLY A 313 -29.23 -12.01 9.44
C GLY A 313 -29.85 -13.17 10.22
N SER A 314 -31.19 -13.30 10.19
CA SER A 314 -31.91 -14.35 10.90
C SER A 314 -31.60 -15.77 10.39
N VAL A 315 -31.13 -15.91 9.14
CA VAL A 315 -30.65 -17.19 8.59
C VAL A 315 -29.15 -17.39 8.83
N LEU A 316 -28.31 -16.36 8.61
CA LEU A 316 -26.86 -16.52 8.70
C LEU A 316 -26.32 -16.59 10.13
N PHE A 317 -26.86 -15.81 11.08
CA PHE A 317 -26.29 -15.75 12.43
C PHE A 317 -26.37 -17.12 13.15
N PRO A 318 -27.51 -17.85 13.16
CA PRO A 318 -27.60 -19.15 13.82
C PRO A 318 -26.75 -20.25 13.17
N LEU A 319 -26.50 -20.16 11.85
CA LEU A 319 -25.64 -21.12 11.13
C LEU A 319 -24.17 -21.01 11.54
N LEU A 320 -23.74 -19.81 11.95
CA LEU A 320 -22.37 -19.50 12.34
C LEU A 320 -22.12 -19.75 13.84
N GLU A 321 -23.14 -19.59 14.68
CA GLU A 321 -23.06 -19.65 16.14
C GLU A 321 -22.63 -21.01 16.72
N GLY A 322 -22.85 -22.11 15.99
CA GLY A 322 -22.61 -23.47 16.47
C GLY A 322 -21.19 -24.03 16.31
N LEU A 323 -20.29 -23.37 15.56
CA LEU A 323 -19.03 -23.98 15.12
C LEU A 323 -17.81 -23.40 15.86
N ARG A 324 -17.27 -24.18 16.82
CA ARG A 324 -16.11 -23.81 17.65
C ARG A 324 -14.96 -24.78 17.45
N VAL A 325 -13.80 -24.26 17.04
CA VAL A 325 -12.55 -25.04 16.89
C VAL A 325 -11.45 -24.43 17.74
N THR A 326 -11.03 -25.12 18.79
CA THR A 326 -9.90 -24.68 19.64
C THR A 326 -8.59 -25.07 18.97
N LEU A 327 -7.77 -24.09 18.57
CA LEU A 327 -6.43 -24.32 18.00
C LEU A 327 -5.34 -24.35 19.08
N ILE A 328 -5.48 -23.52 20.11
CA ILE A 328 -4.55 -23.43 21.23
C ILE A 328 -5.36 -23.64 22.53
N PRO A 329 -5.29 -24.83 23.16
CA PRO A 329 -5.99 -25.08 24.41
C PRO A 329 -5.48 -24.20 25.56
N PRO A 330 -6.35 -23.79 26.50
CA PRO A 330 -5.91 -23.07 27.69
C PRO A 330 -4.91 -23.89 28.51
N GLY A 331 -3.81 -23.27 28.93
CA GLY A 331 -2.72 -23.92 29.67
C GLY A 331 -1.69 -24.64 28.80
N SER A 332 -1.83 -24.64 27.48
CA SER A 332 -0.76 -25.10 26.58
C SER A 332 0.47 -24.18 26.70
N SER A 333 1.68 -24.76 26.65
CA SER A 333 2.93 -24.02 26.79
C SER A 333 3.96 -24.47 25.78
N TRP A 334 4.67 -23.52 25.19
CA TRP A 334 5.74 -23.82 24.25
C TRP A 334 6.97 -24.32 25.02
N LEU A 335 7.36 -25.57 24.76
CA LEU A 335 8.50 -26.26 25.40
C LEU A 335 8.46 -26.26 26.95
N GLY A 336 7.30 -26.02 27.57
CA GLY A 336 7.16 -25.86 29.02
C GLY A 336 7.74 -24.55 29.59
N ILE A 337 8.17 -23.60 28.74
CA ILE A 337 8.88 -22.37 29.16
C ILE A 337 7.97 -21.14 29.13
N VAL A 338 7.01 -21.07 28.18
CA VAL A 338 6.08 -19.95 28.04
C VAL A 338 4.65 -20.46 27.86
N PRO A 339 3.67 -20.09 28.71
CA PRO A 339 2.27 -20.39 28.45
C PRO A 339 1.78 -19.58 27.25
N LEU A 340 1.15 -20.26 26.29
CA LEU A 340 0.50 -19.60 25.15
C LEU A 340 -0.92 -19.19 25.57
N PRO A 341 -1.43 -18.04 25.09
CA PRO A 341 -2.81 -17.66 25.35
C PRO A 341 -3.74 -18.58 24.56
N ALA A 342 -4.89 -18.93 25.17
CA ALA A 342 -5.87 -19.79 24.51
C ALA A 342 -6.41 -19.13 23.24
N PHE A 343 -6.56 -19.91 22.17
CA PHE A 343 -7.13 -19.43 20.91
C PHE A 343 -8.18 -20.41 20.38
N THR A 344 -9.41 -19.94 20.32
CA THR A 344 -10.55 -20.66 19.76
C THR A 344 -11.10 -19.88 18.57
N LEU A 345 -11.15 -20.54 17.41
CA LEU A 345 -11.98 -20.16 16.28
C LEU A 345 -13.45 -20.38 16.66
N ASP A 346 -14.02 -19.40 17.38
CA ASP A 346 -15.46 -19.32 17.59
C ASP A 346 -16.08 -18.65 16.37
N LEU A 347 -16.60 -19.45 15.43
CA LEU A 347 -17.17 -18.94 14.19
C LEU A 347 -18.54 -18.25 14.39
N ALA A 348 -19.01 -18.13 15.63
CA ALA A 348 -20.04 -17.19 16.05
C ALA A 348 -19.58 -15.72 15.81
N VAL A 349 -19.61 -15.28 14.55
CA VAL A 349 -19.19 -13.93 14.18
C VAL A 349 -20.23 -12.93 14.66
N GLU A 350 -19.80 -11.93 15.42
CA GLU A 350 -20.65 -10.86 15.93
C GLU A 350 -21.34 -10.16 14.74
N PRO A 351 -22.67 -9.97 14.76
CA PRO A 351 -23.43 -9.36 13.67
C PRO A 351 -22.84 -8.03 13.12
N ALA A 352 -22.21 -7.22 13.98
CA ALA A 352 -21.54 -5.99 13.57
C ALA A 352 -20.29 -6.25 12.71
N VAL A 353 -19.54 -7.31 13.01
CA VAL A 353 -18.36 -7.75 12.23
C VAL A 353 -18.79 -8.29 10.86
N ILE A 354 -19.92 -9.01 10.79
CA ILE A 354 -20.51 -9.46 9.51
C ILE A 354 -20.88 -8.26 8.62
N ALA A 355 -21.56 -7.25 9.18
CA ALA A 355 -21.90 -6.04 8.43
C ALA A 355 -20.66 -5.27 7.94
N ASN A 356 -19.60 -5.21 8.76
CA ASN A 356 -18.33 -4.60 8.37
C ASN A 356 -17.63 -5.37 7.23
N LEU A 357 -17.59 -6.71 7.29
CA LEU A 357 -17.04 -7.54 6.21
C LEU A 357 -17.86 -7.39 4.91
N ALA A 358 -19.19 -7.38 4.99
CA ALA A 358 -20.03 -7.15 3.83
C ALA A 358 -19.77 -5.76 3.21
N TYR A 359 -19.51 -4.74 4.03
CA TYR A 359 -19.11 -3.43 3.52
C TYR A 359 -17.73 -3.45 2.85
N VAL A 360 -16.77 -4.19 3.40
CA VAL A 360 -15.46 -4.43 2.77
C VAL A 360 -15.61 -5.08 1.39
N LEU A 361 -16.53 -6.03 1.20
CA LEU A 361 -16.80 -6.61 -0.12
C LEU A 361 -17.36 -5.58 -1.11
N VAL A 362 -18.23 -4.66 -0.66
CA VAL A 362 -18.71 -3.55 -1.48
C VAL A 362 -17.56 -2.60 -1.84
N LEU A 363 -16.68 -2.26 -0.89
CA LEU A 363 -15.49 -1.45 -1.17
C LEU A 363 -14.54 -2.16 -2.16
N ALA A 364 -14.35 -3.48 -2.05
CA ALA A 364 -13.56 -4.26 -3.00
C ALA A 364 -14.15 -4.25 -4.42
N ALA A 365 -15.48 -4.30 -4.55
CA ALA A 365 -16.16 -4.13 -5.83
C ALA A 365 -15.95 -2.71 -6.41
N PHE A 366 -15.94 -1.67 -5.57
CA PHE A 366 -15.59 -0.31 -6.02
C PHE A 366 -14.10 -0.15 -6.38
N VAL A 367 -13.17 -0.81 -5.69
CA VAL A 367 -11.75 -0.88 -6.10
C VAL A 367 -11.63 -1.53 -7.47
N ALA A 368 -12.31 -2.65 -7.70
CA ALA A 368 -12.33 -3.31 -9.00
C ALA A 368 -12.93 -2.41 -10.10
N LEU A 369 -14.00 -1.66 -9.79
CA LEU A 369 -14.59 -0.68 -10.71
C LEU A 369 -13.61 0.45 -11.04
N PHE A 370 -12.93 1.04 -10.06
CA PHE A 370 -11.91 2.07 -10.27
C PHE A 370 -10.76 1.52 -11.12
N TYR A 371 -10.28 0.32 -10.81
CA TYR A 371 -9.19 -0.35 -11.54
C TYR A 371 -9.58 -0.58 -13.01
N VAL A 372 -10.74 -1.18 -13.27
CA VAL A 372 -11.24 -1.43 -14.64
C VAL A 372 -11.48 -0.11 -15.39
N LEU A 373 -12.00 0.92 -14.73
CA LEU A 373 -12.18 2.24 -15.31
C LEU A 373 -10.84 2.85 -15.73
N LEU A 374 -9.83 2.83 -14.86
CA LEU A 374 -8.50 3.39 -15.15
C LEU A 374 -7.72 2.58 -16.18
N VAL A 375 -7.83 1.25 -16.21
CA VAL A 375 -7.27 0.42 -17.30
C VAL A 375 -7.92 0.80 -18.63
N ARG A 376 -9.25 0.94 -18.68
CA ARG A 376 -9.97 1.37 -19.89
C ARG A 376 -9.60 2.79 -20.31
N THR A 377 -9.53 3.73 -19.37
CA THR A 377 -9.13 5.12 -19.63
C THR A 377 -7.68 5.18 -20.12
N GLY A 378 -6.75 4.48 -19.48
CA GLY A 378 -5.32 4.46 -19.83
C GLY A 378 -5.04 3.87 -21.21
N ASN A 379 -5.78 2.83 -21.61
CA ASN A 379 -5.63 2.18 -22.92
C ASN A 379 -6.44 2.86 -24.03
N SER A 380 -7.37 3.76 -23.69
CA SER A 380 -8.14 4.53 -24.67
C SER A 380 -7.27 5.51 -25.49
N PRO A 381 -7.78 6.06 -26.62
CA PRO A 381 -7.13 7.16 -27.31
C PRO A 381 -6.88 8.39 -26.42
N PHE A 382 -7.76 8.63 -25.44
CA PHE A 382 -7.60 9.72 -24.46
C PHE A 382 -6.42 9.44 -23.52
N GLY A 383 -6.31 8.22 -22.99
CA GLY A 383 -5.18 7.80 -22.14
C GLY A 383 -3.84 7.87 -22.85
N ARG A 384 -3.77 7.44 -24.12
CA ARG A 384 -2.55 7.56 -24.94
C ARG A 384 -2.08 9.02 -25.10
N VAL A 385 -3.01 9.97 -25.27
CA VAL A 385 -2.65 11.40 -25.32
C VAL A 385 -2.21 11.91 -23.94
N LEU A 386 -2.83 11.46 -22.84
CA LEU A 386 -2.34 11.81 -21.49
C LEU A 386 -0.91 11.32 -21.25
N LYS A 387 -0.61 10.05 -21.55
CA LYS A 387 0.75 9.50 -21.42
C LYS A 387 1.76 10.30 -22.26
N ALA A 388 1.41 10.65 -23.50
CA ALA A 388 2.25 11.52 -24.34
C ALA A 388 2.48 12.92 -23.73
N ILE A 389 1.44 13.55 -23.14
CA ILE A 389 1.56 14.83 -22.42
C ILE A 389 2.47 14.71 -21.18
N ARG A 390 2.42 13.57 -20.49
CA ARG A 390 3.24 13.28 -19.31
C ARG A 390 4.73 13.09 -19.65
N GLU A 391 5.04 12.45 -20.78
CA GLU A 391 6.43 12.29 -21.24
C GLU A 391 6.99 13.61 -21.82
N ASP A 392 6.29 14.23 -22.78
CA ASP A 392 6.66 15.54 -23.32
C ASP A 392 5.43 16.33 -23.83
N GLU A 393 5.01 17.33 -23.04
CA GLU A 393 3.90 18.21 -23.39
C GLU A 393 4.17 19.06 -24.65
N VAL A 394 5.43 19.45 -24.90
CA VAL A 394 5.79 20.27 -26.06
C VAL A 394 5.66 19.46 -27.35
N VAL A 395 6.09 18.20 -27.33
CA VAL A 395 5.88 17.26 -28.44
C VAL A 395 4.40 16.95 -28.65
N ALA A 396 3.63 16.67 -27.58
CA ALA A 396 2.19 16.46 -27.71
C ALA A 396 1.48 17.68 -28.33
N LYS A 397 1.92 18.89 -27.99
CA LYS A 397 1.40 20.15 -28.54
C LYS A 397 1.84 20.41 -29.99
N SER A 398 3.07 20.04 -30.38
CA SER A 398 3.54 20.16 -31.77
C SER A 398 2.78 19.22 -32.72
N LEU A 399 2.31 18.07 -32.23
CA LEU A 399 1.37 17.16 -32.89
C LEU A 399 -0.09 17.66 -32.90
N GLY A 400 -0.32 18.93 -32.59
CA GLY A 400 -1.63 19.58 -32.68
C GLY A 400 -2.65 19.18 -31.61
N LYS A 401 -2.23 18.56 -30.49
CA LYS A 401 -3.14 18.24 -29.38
C LYS A 401 -3.26 19.43 -28.41
N ASP A 402 -4.50 19.79 -28.06
CA ASP A 402 -4.78 20.77 -27.01
C ASP A 402 -4.57 20.13 -25.62
N THR A 403 -3.32 20.15 -25.17
CA THR A 403 -2.86 19.50 -23.93
C THR A 403 -3.63 19.97 -22.69
N ASN A 404 -4.10 21.23 -22.69
CA ASN A 404 -4.89 21.79 -21.60
C ASN A 404 -6.25 21.11 -21.47
N ARG A 405 -6.96 20.84 -22.58
CA ARG A 405 -8.26 20.14 -22.53
C ARG A 405 -8.13 18.75 -21.93
N PHE A 406 -7.12 17.99 -22.36
CA PHE A 406 -6.87 16.65 -21.82
C PHE A 406 -6.56 16.69 -20.32
N LYS A 407 -5.70 17.62 -19.88
CA LYS A 407 -5.38 17.81 -18.46
C LYS A 407 -6.60 18.27 -17.63
N ILE A 408 -7.43 19.20 -18.13
CA ILE A 408 -8.66 19.65 -17.47
C ILE A 408 -9.63 18.47 -17.27
N VAL A 409 -9.87 17.67 -18.31
CA VAL A 409 -10.80 16.55 -18.26
C VAL A 409 -10.29 15.44 -17.34
N ALA A 410 -9.00 15.10 -17.41
CA ALA A 410 -8.38 14.13 -16.50
C ALA A 410 -8.44 14.60 -15.03
N PHE A 411 -8.20 15.89 -14.79
CA PHE A 411 -8.29 16.49 -13.47
C PHE A 411 -9.73 16.39 -12.92
N MET A 412 -10.71 16.89 -13.67
CA MET A 412 -12.15 16.84 -13.36
C MET A 412 -12.62 15.43 -13.01
N PHE A 413 -12.31 14.42 -13.83
CA PHE A 413 -12.71 13.03 -13.56
C PHE A 413 -12.05 12.47 -12.30
N GLY A 414 -10.76 12.70 -12.09
CA GLY A 414 -10.09 12.24 -10.87
C GLY A 414 -10.62 12.93 -9.61
N CYS A 415 -10.99 14.21 -9.66
CA CYS A 415 -11.68 14.90 -8.56
C CYS A 415 -13.04 14.26 -8.24
N GLY A 416 -13.82 13.86 -9.25
CA GLY A 416 -15.06 13.10 -9.06
C GLY A 416 -14.82 11.72 -8.39
N LEU A 417 -13.78 10.99 -8.81
CA LEU A 417 -13.38 9.72 -8.19
C LEU A 417 -12.89 9.90 -6.74
N MET A 418 -12.17 10.98 -6.44
CA MET A 418 -11.79 11.37 -5.08
C MET A 418 -13.02 11.68 -4.22
N GLY A 419 -14.01 12.38 -4.77
CA GLY A 419 -15.32 12.58 -4.15
C GLY A 419 -16.02 11.26 -3.84
N LEU A 420 -16.08 10.33 -4.80
CA LEU A 420 -16.70 9.01 -4.63
C LEU A 420 -16.03 8.18 -3.53
N GLY A 421 -14.70 8.05 -3.55
CA GLY A 421 -14.01 7.28 -2.51
C GLY A 421 -14.01 7.99 -1.14
N GLY A 422 -14.13 9.32 -1.11
CA GLY A 422 -14.46 10.08 0.09
C GLY A 422 -15.83 9.69 0.66
N ILE A 423 -16.87 9.66 -0.20
CA ILE A 423 -18.23 9.22 0.13
C ILE A 423 -18.24 7.79 0.67
N LEU A 424 -17.49 6.88 0.04
CA LEU A 424 -17.37 5.47 0.48
C LEU A 424 -16.56 5.31 1.77
N TRP A 425 -15.62 6.20 2.07
CA TRP A 425 -14.92 6.20 3.36
C TRP A 425 -15.80 6.77 4.48
N GLN A 426 -16.30 7.99 4.31
CA GLN A 426 -16.97 8.72 5.40
C GLN A 426 -18.45 8.33 5.54
N GLY A 427 -19.15 8.03 4.44
CA GLY A 427 -20.56 7.61 4.47
C GLY A 427 -20.79 6.32 5.25
N SER A 428 -19.79 5.45 5.39
CA SER A 428 -19.88 4.25 6.24
C SER A 428 -19.98 4.58 7.74
N GLN A 429 -19.61 5.79 8.15
CA GLN A 429 -19.52 6.24 9.55
C GLN A 429 -20.79 6.99 10.02
N GLY A 430 -21.73 7.30 9.12
CA GLY A 430 -22.98 8.01 9.45
C GLY A 430 -22.82 9.46 9.92
N PHE A 431 -21.59 10.00 9.99
CA PHE A 431 -21.30 11.35 10.45
C PHE A 431 -19.94 11.84 9.92
N THR A 432 -19.82 13.14 9.63
CA THR A 432 -18.54 13.75 9.22
C THR A 432 -18.41 15.18 9.71
N ASN A 433 -17.17 15.66 9.82
CA ASN A 433 -16.86 17.05 10.19
C ASN A 433 -15.65 17.58 9.39
N PRO A 434 -15.37 18.90 9.36
CA PRO A 434 -14.27 19.46 8.57
C PRO A 434 -12.87 19.09 9.12
N GLY A 435 -12.81 18.50 10.32
CA GLY A 435 -11.59 17.92 10.87
C GLY A 435 -11.19 16.62 10.17
N ALA A 436 -12.14 15.91 9.57
CA ALA A 436 -11.90 14.67 8.83
C ALA A 436 -11.19 14.89 7.47
N PHE A 437 -11.14 16.12 6.95
CA PHE A 437 -10.59 16.44 5.61
C PHE A 437 -9.32 17.30 5.66
N ARG A 438 -8.46 17.07 6.66
CA ARG A 438 -7.17 17.77 6.77
C ARG A 438 -6.25 17.40 5.59
N PRO A 439 -5.47 18.35 5.03
CA PRO A 439 -4.54 18.08 3.93
C PRO A 439 -3.54 16.93 4.17
N ILE A 440 -3.30 16.56 5.43
CA ILE A 440 -2.46 15.41 5.82
C ILE A 440 -2.91 14.07 5.21
N ILE A 441 -4.20 13.91 4.94
CA ILE A 441 -4.74 12.72 4.25
C ILE A 441 -4.23 12.66 2.81
N THR A 442 -4.10 13.79 2.12
CA THR A 442 -3.49 13.81 0.78
C THR A 442 -2.05 13.28 0.82
N PHE A 443 -1.26 13.66 1.82
CA PHE A 443 0.11 13.15 1.95
C PHE A 443 0.16 11.63 2.21
N TYR A 444 -0.80 11.08 2.95
CA TYR A 444 -0.94 9.62 3.10
C TYR A 444 -1.26 8.92 1.77
N ILE A 445 -2.14 9.48 0.96
CA ILE A 445 -2.46 8.97 -0.38
C ILE A 445 -1.24 9.05 -1.31
N TRP A 446 -0.44 10.13 -1.22
CA TRP A 446 0.84 10.24 -1.92
C TRP A 446 1.87 9.20 -1.47
N VAL A 447 1.98 8.94 -0.16
CA VAL A 447 2.88 7.91 0.38
C VAL A 447 2.46 6.53 -0.12
N ALA A 448 1.16 6.22 -0.10
CA ALA A 448 0.63 4.98 -0.67
C ALA A 448 0.91 4.87 -2.18
N LEU A 449 0.75 5.94 -2.97
CA LEU A 449 1.13 5.97 -4.39
C LEU A 449 2.63 5.74 -4.60
N ILE A 450 3.48 6.35 -3.77
CA ILE A 450 4.94 6.25 -3.88
C ILE A 450 5.44 4.86 -3.46
N ILE A 451 4.80 4.20 -2.48
CA ILE A 451 5.04 2.78 -2.17
C ILE A 451 4.62 1.90 -3.36
N GLY A 452 3.42 2.12 -3.90
CA GLY A 452 2.88 1.34 -5.01
C GLY A 452 3.65 1.48 -6.32
N GLY A 453 4.09 2.70 -6.61
CA GLY A 453 4.73 3.12 -7.84
C GLY A 453 3.77 3.84 -8.80
N ALA A 454 4.16 5.03 -9.24
CA ALA A 454 3.36 5.86 -10.13
C ALA A 454 3.27 5.28 -11.55
N GLY A 455 2.10 5.42 -12.18
CA GLY A 455 1.81 4.90 -13.52
C GLY A 455 1.14 3.52 -13.53
N SER A 456 1.32 2.71 -12.47
CA SER A 456 0.72 1.37 -12.37
C SER A 456 -0.58 1.35 -11.56
N ASN A 457 -1.64 0.81 -12.15
CA ASN A 457 -2.91 0.58 -11.42
C ASN A 457 -2.78 -0.55 -10.40
N THR A 458 -2.00 -1.60 -10.71
CA THR A 458 -1.69 -2.68 -9.79
C THR A 458 -0.85 -2.18 -8.62
N GLY A 459 0.19 -1.40 -8.94
CA GLY A 459 0.98 -0.65 -7.96
C GLY A 459 0.08 0.22 -7.07
N SER A 460 -0.91 0.90 -7.64
CA SER A 460 -1.85 1.73 -6.88
C SER A 460 -2.62 0.96 -5.81
N VAL A 461 -3.10 -0.26 -6.11
CA VAL A 461 -3.81 -1.11 -5.14
C VAL A 461 -2.84 -1.70 -4.11
N LEU A 462 -1.67 -2.17 -4.54
CA LEU A 462 -0.61 -2.66 -3.66
C LEU A 462 -0.10 -1.61 -2.68
N GLY A 463 0.10 -0.38 -3.15
CA GLY A 463 0.50 0.77 -2.35
C GLY A 463 -0.55 1.12 -1.30
N GLY A 464 -1.83 1.07 -1.66
CA GLY A 464 -2.94 1.17 -0.72
C GLY A 464 -2.93 0.07 0.35
N ALA A 465 -2.73 -1.18 -0.04
CA ALA A 465 -2.67 -2.33 0.87
C ALA A 465 -1.50 -2.26 1.85
N LEU A 466 -0.29 -1.94 1.35
CA LEU A 466 0.91 -1.84 2.19
C LEU A 466 0.86 -0.60 3.10
N PHE A 467 0.33 0.52 2.63
CA PHE A 467 0.09 1.68 3.49
C PHE A 467 -0.91 1.33 4.59
N ALA A 468 -2.06 0.74 4.25
CA ALA A 468 -3.09 0.37 5.21
C ALA A 468 -2.61 -0.68 6.23
N GLY A 469 -1.98 -1.76 5.75
CA GLY A 469 -1.49 -2.85 6.60
C GLY A 469 -0.27 -2.46 7.45
N ALA A 470 0.80 -1.96 6.84
CA ALA A 470 2.08 -1.77 7.53
C ALA A 470 2.23 -0.40 8.24
N ILE A 471 1.59 0.66 7.72
CA ILE A 471 1.80 2.04 8.21
C ILE A 471 0.59 2.55 8.99
N TRP A 472 -0.63 2.21 8.54
CA TRP A 472 -1.86 2.65 9.19
C TRP A 472 -2.23 1.72 10.35
N GLU A 473 -2.74 0.51 10.09
CA GLU A 473 -3.15 -0.41 11.15
C GLU A 473 -1.97 -1.05 11.89
N GLY A 474 -0.88 -1.38 11.19
CA GLY A 474 0.31 -2.05 11.73
C GLY A 474 0.80 -1.50 13.07
N PRO A 475 1.08 -0.19 13.22
CA PRO A 475 1.53 0.39 14.49
C PRO A 475 0.48 0.31 15.62
N VAL A 476 -0.81 0.41 15.31
CA VAL A 476 -1.90 0.22 16.30
C VAL A 476 -2.01 -1.24 16.71
N TYR A 477 -1.79 -2.15 15.76
CA TYR A 477 -1.77 -3.59 16.01
C TYR A 477 -0.57 -3.97 16.88
N VAL A 478 0.64 -3.51 16.55
CA VAL A 478 1.84 -3.66 17.38
C VAL A 478 1.66 -3.06 18.77
N ARG A 479 0.99 -1.91 18.91
CA ARG A 479 0.64 -1.39 20.24
C ARG A 479 -0.19 -2.40 21.04
N ARG A 480 -1.28 -2.93 20.47
CA ARG A 480 -2.11 -3.96 21.11
C ARG A 480 -1.29 -5.20 21.46
N VAL A 481 -0.37 -5.61 20.57
CA VAL A 481 0.54 -6.73 20.83
C VAL A 481 1.36 -6.50 22.08
N VAL A 482 2.10 -5.39 22.13
CA VAL A 482 3.04 -5.13 23.23
C VAL A 482 2.30 -4.91 24.56
N THR A 483 1.15 -4.24 24.56
CA THR A 483 0.36 -4.02 25.81
C THR A 483 -0.29 -5.29 26.37
N ASN A 484 -0.42 -6.36 25.59
CA ASN A 484 -0.96 -7.63 26.08
C ASN A 484 0.09 -8.51 26.76
N PHE A 485 1.38 -8.33 26.44
CA PHE A 485 2.49 -9.11 27.02
C PHE A 485 3.33 -8.34 28.04
N VAL A 486 3.31 -7.01 27.97
CA VAL A 486 4.08 -6.15 28.86
C VAL A 486 3.10 -5.29 29.68
N GLU A 487 3.03 -5.57 30.97
CA GLU A 487 2.35 -4.71 31.92
C GLU A 487 3.11 -3.39 32.06
N PHE A 488 2.56 -2.34 31.44
CA PHE A 488 3.01 -0.98 31.68
C PHE A 488 2.28 -0.43 32.90
N GLY A 489 3.04 0.06 33.88
CA GLY A 489 2.49 0.88 34.96
C GLY A 489 2.02 2.26 34.47
N ASP A 490 1.88 3.21 35.39
CA ASP A 490 1.39 4.56 35.10
C ASP A 490 2.06 5.18 33.86
N THR A 491 1.26 5.35 32.80
CA THR A 491 1.76 5.91 31.54
C THR A 491 1.96 7.41 31.70
N PRO A 492 3.17 7.95 31.49
CA PRO A 492 3.42 9.38 31.67
C PRO A 492 2.54 10.24 30.76
N GLY A 493 1.92 11.28 31.29
CA GLY A 493 1.10 12.21 30.50
C GLY A 493 1.89 13.17 29.61
N THR A 494 3.22 13.28 29.80
CA THR A 494 4.07 14.24 29.09
C THR A 494 5.42 13.63 28.72
N PHE A 495 6.03 14.12 27.64
CA PHE A 495 7.35 13.66 27.17
C PHE A 495 8.47 13.86 28.21
N PRO A 496 8.59 14.98 28.96
CA PRO A 496 9.59 15.11 30.02
C PRO A 496 9.43 14.05 31.13
N ALA A 497 8.19 13.74 31.53
CA ALA A 497 7.93 12.68 32.51
C ALA A 497 8.24 11.27 31.98
N ALA A 498 8.17 11.08 30.66
CA ALA A 498 8.57 9.83 29.99
C ALA A 498 10.09 9.67 29.87
N VAL A 499 10.84 10.78 29.71
CA VAL A 499 12.29 10.78 29.49
C VAL A 499 13.10 10.93 30.79
N ALA A 500 12.59 11.63 31.81
CA ALA A 500 13.32 11.81 33.08
C ALA A 500 13.79 10.48 33.73
N PRO A 501 12.98 9.39 33.75
CA PRO A 501 13.42 8.09 34.27
C PRO A 501 14.56 7.43 33.47
N LEU A 502 14.82 7.87 32.24
CA LEU A 502 15.91 7.35 31.40
C LEU A 502 17.30 7.66 32.00
N ILE A 503 17.42 8.76 32.75
CA ILE A 503 18.64 9.12 33.50
C ILE A 503 18.93 8.07 34.58
N GLU A 504 17.88 7.46 35.15
CA GLU A 504 17.95 6.35 36.11
C GLU A 504 18.03 4.98 35.43
N GLY A 505 18.21 4.92 34.11
CA GLY A 505 18.22 3.69 33.31
C GLY A 505 16.84 3.06 33.07
N LYS A 506 15.75 3.70 33.52
CA LYS A 506 14.37 3.16 33.40
C LYS A 506 13.78 3.51 32.04
N VAL A 507 13.87 2.57 31.09
CA VAL A 507 13.35 2.73 29.72
C VAL A 507 11.83 2.55 29.61
N LEU A 508 11.21 1.84 30.56
CA LEU A 508 9.80 1.41 30.47
C LEU A 508 8.78 2.58 30.37
N PRO A 509 8.91 3.69 31.14
CA PRO A 509 8.02 4.85 31.02
C PRO A 509 8.09 5.57 29.66
N LEU A 510 9.26 5.53 29.01
CA LEU A 510 9.42 6.04 27.65
C LEU A 510 8.71 5.14 26.65
N LEU A 511 8.85 3.82 26.78
CA LEU A 511 8.17 2.86 25.91
C LEU A 511 6.65 2.92 26.05
N SER A 512 6.10 3.00 27.27
CA SER A 512 4.66 3.15 27.48
C SER A 512 4.11 4.45 26.88
N PHE A 513 4.82 5.57 27.06
CA PHE A 513 4.48 6.85 26.43
C PHE A 513 4.46 6.76 24.89
N LEU A 514 5.49 6.16 24.28
CA LEU A 514 5.58 6.02 22.82
C LEU A 514 4.45 5.12 22.27
N LEU A 515 4.16 4.01 22.94
CA LEU A 515 3.08 3.09 22.56
C LEU A 515 1.70 3.75 22.72
N ALA A 516 1.46 4.48 23.81
CA ALA A 516 0.22 5.23 24.00
C ALA A 516 -0.01 6.27 22.90
N ASN A 517 1.07 6.93 22.43
CA ASN A 517 1.05 7.96 21.40
C ASN A 517 1.30 7.43 19.98
N VAL A 518 1.21 6.12 19.73
CA VAL A 518 1.57 5.51 18.43
C VAL A 518 0.86 6.14 17.22
N SER A 519 -0.41 6.55 17.39
CA SER A 519 -1.20 7.21 16.34
C SER A 519 -0.66 8.58 15.95
N ALA A 520 0.00 9.29 16.88
CA ALA A 520 0.70 10.55 16.61
C ALA A 520 2.12 10.30 16.05
N LEU A 521 2.82 9.27 16.57
CA LEU A 521 4.13 8.88 16.02
C LEU A 521 4.05 8.36 14.58
N ARG A 522 2.88 7.86 14.15
CA ARG A 522 2.60 7.51 12.74
C ARG A 522 2.94 8.64 11.76
N PHE A 523 2.73 9.91 12.13
CA PHE A 523 3.09 11.04 11.27
C PHE A 523 4.61 11.12 11.03
N ILE A 524 5.42 10.87 12.05
CA ILE A 524 6.89 10.84 11.97
C ILE A 524 7.34 9.64 11.15
N LEU A 525 6.78 8.45 11.44
CA LEU A 525 7.04 7.21 10.71
C LEU A 525 6.80 7.38 9.21
N VAL A 526 5.66 7.98 8.83
CA VAL A 526 5.30 8.28 7.44
C VAL A 526 6.33 9.20 6.77
N GLY A 527 6.78 10.26 7.45
CA GLY A 527 7.79 11.17 6.92
C GLY A 527 9.14 10.47 6.68
N VAL A 528 9.60 9.67 7.65
CA VAL A 528 10.86 8.91 7.55
C VAL A 528 10.78 7.84 6.45
N ILE A 529 9.67 7.09 6.37
CA ILE A 529 9.45 6.11 5.30
C ILE A 529 9.45 6.81 3.94
N LEU A 530 8.73 7.93 3.79
CA LEU A 530 8.66 8.67 2.53
C LEU A 530 10.04 9.11 2.05
N VAL A 531 10.84 9.76 2.92
CA VAL A 531 12.20 10.19 2.58
C VAL A 531 13.08 9.00 2.22
N THR A 532 13.03 7.92 3.00
CA THR A 532 13.84 6.71 2.77
C THR A 532 13.47 6.04 1.45
N LEU A 533 12.17 5.99 1.11
CA LEU A 533 11.66 5.37 -0.11
C LEU A 533 11.99 6.25 -1.33
N MET A 534 11.81 7.57 -1.25
CA MET A 534 12.23 8.48 -2.32
C MET A 534 13.75 8.46 -2.57
N GLN A 535 14.57 8.23 -1.55
CA GLN A 535 16.03 8.06 -1.71
C GLN A 535 16.44 6.70 -2.28
N ARG A 536 15.76 5.60 -1.90
CA ARG A 536 16.21 4.23 -2.20
C ARG A 536 15.45 3.53 -3.33
N ARG A 537 14.17 3.87 -3.55
CA ARG A 537 13.30 3.32 -4.60
C ARG A 537 12.32 4.40 -5.12
N PRO A 538 12.77 5.49 -5.77
CA PRO A 538 11.91 6.58 -6.24
C PRO A 538 10.84 6.18 -7.28
N GLU A 539 10.82 4.91 -7.70
CA GLU A 539 9.85 4.32 -8.64
C GLU A 539 8.75 3.51 -7.93
N GLY A 540 8.88 3.28 -6.62
CA GLY A 540 7.97 2.42 -5.86
C GLY A 540 8.18 0.92 -6.13
N LEU A 541 7.13 0.12 -5.96
CA LEU A 541 7.18 -1.32 -6.15
C LEU A 541 6.94 -1.75 -7.60
N LEU A 542 5.91 -1.20 -8.26
CA LEU A 542 5.52 -1.55 -9.65
C LEU A 542 5.44 -0.32 -10.58
N GLY A 543 6.08 0.80 -10.22
CA GLY A 543 5.97 2.05 -10.97
C GLY A 543 6.80 2.06 -12.23
N HIS A 544 6.17 1.72 -13.36
CA HIS A 544 6.77 1.83 -14.68
C HIS A 544 6.64 3.29 -15.14
N ARG A 545 7.63 4.13 -14.80
CA ARG A 545 7.57 5.56 -15.13
C ARG A 545 7.80 5.87 -16.60
N LYS A 546 8.16 4.89 -17.44
CA LYS A 546 8.24 5.02 -18.89
C LYS A 546 7.52 3.84 -19.52
N GLU A 547 6.54 4.09 -20.38
CA GLU A 547 6.09 3.12 -21.37
C GLU A 547 6.78 3.49 -22.68
N GLU A 548 7.53 2.57 -23.28
CA GLU A 548 8.01 2.79 -24.65
C GLU A 548 6.79 2.94 -25.55
N ALA A 549 6.71 4.08 -26.26
CA ALA A 549 5.62 4.34 -27.18
C ALA A 549 5.61 3.24 -28.25
N ALA A 550 4.60 2.37 -28.20
CA ALA A 550 4.51 1.18 -29.05
C ALA A 550 4.87 1.53 -30.50
N ALA A 551 6.04 1.06 -30.94
CA ALA A 551 6.58 1.38 -32.25
C ALA A 551 5.59 0.86 -33.30
N ILE A 552 4.94 1.78 -34.02
CA ILE A 552 4.16 1.41 -35.21
C ILE A 552 5.18 0.81 -36.18
N PRO A 553 5.06 -0.46 -36.60
CA PRO A 553 5.98 -1.03 -37.57
C PRO A 553 5.91 -0.19 -38.84
N LEU A 554 7.03 0.46 -39.20
CA LEU A 554 7.11 1.27 -40.43
C LEU A 554 7.14 0.40 -41.70
N THR A 555 7.27 -0.92 -41.53
CA THR A 555 7.05 -1.92 -42.56
C THR A 555 5.57 -2.01 -42.93
N ARG A 556 5.23 -1.55 -44.14
CA ARG A 556 3.92 -1.87 -44.75
C ARG A 556 3.73 -3.40 -44.76
N PRO A 557 2.56 -3.93 -44.37
CA PRO A 557 2.22 -5.31 -44.68
C PRO A 557 2.24 -5.51 -46.20
N GLY A 558 3.16 -6.36 -46.68
CA GLY A 558 3.19 -6.88 -48.04
C GLY A 558 2.91 -5.88 -49.17
N GLY A 559 3.83 -4.95 -49.43
CA GLY A 559 3.94 -4.40 -50.78
C GLY A 559 4.40 -5.53 -51.70
N GLY A 560 3.47 -6.11 -52.46
CA GLY A 560 3.77 -7.28 -53.29
C GLY A 560 4.54 -6.89 -54.55
N ASP A 561 5.84 -7.16 -54.56
CA ASP A 561 6.53 -7.63 -55.77
C ASP A 561 6.58 -9.15 -55.67
N GLY A 562 6.09 -9.84 -56.69
CA GLY A 562 5.92 -11.31 -56.65
C GLY A 562 7.13 -12.05 -57.18
N ASP A 563 7.42 -13.21 -56.59
CA ASP A 563 7.94 -14.39 -57.28
C ASP A 563 7.82 -15.64 -56.40
N GLY A 564 7.73 -16.82 -57.02
CA GLY A 564 8.11 -18.09 -56.39
C GLY A 564 7.07 -18.86 -55.57
N ILE A 565 6.50 -19.90 -56.20
CA ILE A 565 5.60 -20.93 -55.65
C ILE A 565 6.28 -21.85 -54.60
N GLY A 566 5.55 -22.24 -53.54
CA GLY A 566 5.85 -23.36 -52.61
C GLY A 566 6.46 -22.93 -51.26
N GLU A 567 6.24 -23.59 -50.10
CA GLU A 567 5.38 -24.70 -49.65
C GLU A 567 5.37 -24.68 -48.08
N PRO A 568 4.37 -25.19 -47.32
CA PRO A 568 4.27 -24.90 -45.87
C PRO A 568 4.76 -26.04 -44.93
N THR A 569 5.94 -25.87 -44.32
CA THR A 569 6.53 -26.67 -43.21
C THR A 569 7.63 -25.82 -42.51
N ALA A 570 8.10 -26.01 -41.28
CA ALA A 570 7.66 -26.72 -40.06
C ALA A 570 8.45 -26.12 -38.85
N ALA A 571 8.44 -26.74 -37.66
CA ALA A 571 8.99 -26.20 -36.41
C ALA A 571 10.52 -26.44 -36.17
N ALA A 572 11.02 -25.91 -35.03
CA ALA A 572 12.38 -26.06 -34.42
C ALA A 572 13.51 -25.22 -35.07
N ASP A 573 14.55 -24.72 -34.36
CA ASP A 573 14.84 -24.58 -32.91
C ASP A 573 15.95 -23.47 -32.70
N PRO A 574 16.36 -23.11 -31.46
CA PRO A 574 17.25 -21.97 -31.20
C PRO A 574 18.77 -22.26 -31.08
N VAL A 575 19.57 -21.22 -31.35
CA VAL A 575 20.89 -20.82 -30.76
C VAL A 575 21.98 -21.89 -30.46
N ALA A 576 23.12 -21.76 -31.16
CA ALA A 576 24.51 -21.93 -30.67
C ALA A 576 25.46 -21.27 -31.71
N ASP A 577 26.31 -20.28 -31.45
CA ASP A 577 27.46 -20.11 -30.53
C ASP A 577 28.83 -20.34 -31.20
N GLY A 578 29.62 -19.26 -31.27
CA GLY A 578 31.01 -19.21 -30.76
C GLY A 578 32.16 -19.99 -31.43
N GLY A 579 32.92 -19.30 -32.29
CA GLY A 579 34.39 -19.47 -32.43
C GLY A 579 34.89 -20.66 -33.30
N ARG A 580 36.18 -20.70 -33.69
CA ARG A 580 37.26 -19.69 -33.55
C ARG A 580 38.43 -20.06 -34.50
N ASP A 581 39.24 -19.05 -34.80
CA ASP A 581 40.67 -19.09 -35.21
C ASP A 581 41.11 -19.79 -36.52
N ASP A 582 41.69 -18.98 -37.41
CA ASP A 582 42.62 -19.40 -38.46
C ASP A 582 43.97 -19.83 -37.85
N ALA A 583 44.58 -20.91 -38.37
CA ALA A 583 45.94 -20.89 -38.96
C ALA A 583 46.63 -22.28 -39.05
N ALA A 584 46.84 -22.70 -40.31
CA ALA A 584 48.08 -23.26 -40.88
C ALA A 584 48.75 -24.56 -40.34
N ASP A 585 49.42 -25.22 -41.30
CA ASP A 585 50.34 -26.37 -41.19
C ASP A 585 49.71 -27.70 -40.71
N GLY A 586 49.97 -28.86 -41.33
CA GLY A 586 50.92 -29.20 -42.39
C GLY A 586 51.50 -30.58 -42.11
N GLY A 587 51.20 -31.58 -42.95
CA GLY A 587 51.73 -32.93 -42.74
C GLY A 587 50.94 -34.03 -43.44
N ALA A 588 51.54 -34.64 -44.46
CA ALA A 588 50.96 -35.78 -45.15
C ALA A 588 51.29 -37.10 -44.44
N ARG A 589 50.28 -37.93 -44.17
CA ARG A 589 50.21 -39.36 -44.54
C ARG A 589 48.87 -40.00 -44.18
#